data_AF-A0A1X7U804-F1
#
_entry.id   AF-A0A1X7U804-F1
#
_cell.length_a   1.000
_cell.length_b   1.000
_cell.length_c   1.000
_cell.angle_alpha   90.00
_cell.angle_beta   90.00
_cell.angle_gamma   90.00
#
_symmetry.space_group_name_H-M   'P 1'
#
loop_
_entity.id
_entity.type
_entity.pdbx_description
1 polymer ?
#
loop_
_entity_poly.entity_id
_entity_poly.type
_entity_poly.pdbx_seq_one_letter_code
_entity_poly.pdbx_strand_id
1 'polypeptide(L)'
;MQQETDALLKEFEEKKKSRKLAEEIEMILHACNERKAKRMLSDEQEMDEELIESDEELIETIESDEEPIESDVEEPVAEQESHDNESQGACEWSISLSLEDELLLTLCCLRLGLRIEDLAVRFFISSTFASRILNKWIDLLYVHVKFLIKWPSHELCQQNMPMVIKEIYPLCISIIDCSEIFIEMPKKYDARCKTYSNYKSHNTAKFFVSITPFGTNSFLCQCWGGRVSDKN
;
A
#
# COMPACT_ATOMS: atom_id res chain seq x y z
N MET A 1 35.77 13.17 -25.45
CA MET A 1 35.11 14.48 -25.23
C MET A 1 33.64 14.47 -25.64
N GLN A 2 33.25 14.49 -26.92
CA GLN A 2 31.82 14.62 -27.29
C GLN A 2 30.90 13.50 -26.74
N GLN A 3 31.36 12.23 -26.79
CA GLN A 3 30.59 11.10 -26.27
C GLN A 3 30.45 11.09 -24.73
N GLU A 4 31.46 11.58 -24.01
CA GLU A 4 31.40 11.67 -22.53
C GLU A 4 30.46 12.79 -22.09
N THR A 5 30.45 13.91 -22.80
CA THR A 5 29.51 15.00 -22.53
C THR A 5 28.07 14.57 -22.78
N ASP A 6 27.82 13.77 -23.82
CA ASP A 6 26.47 13.28 -24.15
C ASP A 6 25.96 12.25 -23.13
N ALA A 7 26.85 11.38 -22.62
CA ALA A 7 26.52 10.42 -21.57
C ALA A 7 26.19 11.11 -20.24
N LEU A 8 26.98 12.11 -19.84
CA LEU A 8 26.71 12.91 -18.65
C LEU A 8 25.42 13.73 -18.79
N LEU A 9 25.12 14.25 -19.98
CA LEU A 9 23.86 14.95 -20.24
C LEU A 9 22.66 14.02 -20.05
N LYS A 10 22.78 12.77 -20.50
CA LYS A 10 21.74 11.75 -20.39
C LYS A 10 21.50 11.34 -18.94
N GLU A 11 22.56 11.14 -18.17
CA GLU A 11 22.47 10.83 -16.73
C GLU A 11 21.90 12.02 -15.94
N PHE A 12 22.27 13.25 -16.31
CA PHE A 12 21.70 14.47 -15.73
C PHE A 12 20.20 14.60 -16.04
N GLU A 13 19.79 14.33 -17.28
CA GLU A 13 18.37 14.30 -17.68
C GLU A 13 17.59 13.20 -16.96
N GLU A 14 18.18 12.01 -16.74
CA GLU A 14 17.55 10.94 -15.94
C GLU A 14 17.42 11.30 -14.46
N LYS A 15 18.44 11.92 -13.86
CA LYS A 15 18.35 12.45 -12.49
C LYS A 15 17.32 13.56 -12.37
N LYS A 16 17.23 14.43 -13.38
CA LYS A 16 16.24 15.51 -13.45
C LYS A 16 14.82 14.96 -13.58
N LYS A 17 14.62 13.94 -14.41
CA LYS A 17 13.34 13.20 -14.49
C LYS A 17 12.98 12.54 -13.17
N SER A 18 13.93 11.89 -12.51
CA SER A 18 13.72 11.23 -11.22
C SER A 18 13.35 12.22 -10.11
N ARG A 19 14.00 13.39 -10.10
CA ARG A 19 13.69 14.49 -9.17
C ARG A 19 12.29 15.07 -9.43
N LYS A 20 11.96 15.32 -10.70
CA LYS A 20 10.64 15.81 -11.10
C LYS A 20 9.53 14.82 -10.75
N LEU A 21 9.78 13.52 -10.94
CA LEU A 21 8.85 12.46 -10.53
C LEU A 21 8.66 12.43 -9.00
N ALA A 22 9.73 12.62 -8.22
CA ALA A 22 9.63 12.70 -6.77
C ALA A 22 8.82 13.92 -6.29
N GLU A 23 9.03 15.08 -6.92
CA GLU A 23 8.26 16.30 -6.66
C GLU A 23 6.78 16.15 -7.03
N GLU A 24 6.48 15.49 -8.17
CA GLU A 24 5.11 15.16 -8.58
C GLU A 24 4.44 14.20 -7.59
N ILE A 25 5.16 13.19 -7.07
CA ILE A 25 4.65 12.28 -6.04
C ILE A 25 4.38 13.02 -4.73
N GLU A 26 5.28 13.90 -4.27
CA GLU A 26 5.04 14.70 -3.06
C GLU A 26 3.84 15.63 -3.23
N MET A 27 3.69 16.26 -4.39
CA MET A 27 2.55 17.11 -4.71
C MET A 27 1.24 16.31 -4.71
N ILE A 28 1.23 15.11 -5.28
CA ILE A 28 0.06 14.21 -5.26
C ILE A 28 -0.24 13.77 -3.83
N LEU A 29 0.77 13.38 -3.04
CA LEU A 29 0.59 13.03 -1.63
C LEU A 29 -0.01 14.20 -0.83
N HIS A 30 0.48 15.42 -1.06
CA HIS A 30 -0.05 16.62 -0.43
C HIS A 30 -1.50 16.89 -0.86
N ALA A 31 -1.80 16.81 -2.15
CA ALA A 31 -3.15 16.99 -2.67
C ALA A 31 -4.12 15.91 -2.17
N CYS A 32 -3.68 14.66 -2.04
CA CYS A 32 -4.45 13.58 -1.44
C CYS A 32 -4.70 13.83 0.05
N ASN A 33 -3.70 14.34 0.79
CA ASN A 33 -3.88 14.74 2.19
C ASN A 33 -4.86 15.92 2.34
N GLU A 34 -4.81 16.92 1.46
CA GLU A 34 -5.77 18.03 1.45
C GLU A 34 -7.18 17.58 1.08
N ARG A 35 -7.33 16.69 0.08
CA ARG A 35 -8.63 16.07 -0.26
C ARG A 35 -9.19 15.26 0.90
N LYS A 36 -8.32 14.56 1.65
CA LYS A 36 -8.68 13.86 2.88
C LYS A 36 -9.20 14.83 3.95
N ALA A 37 -8.52 15.97 4.16
CA ALA A 37 -8.97 16.99 5.09
C ALA A 37 -10.33 17.58 4.69
N LYS A 38 -10.54 17.85 3.39
CA LYS A 38 -11.82 18.39 2.88
C LYS A 38 -12.97 17.39 2.96
N ARG A 39 -12.74 16.10 2.71
CA ARG A 39 -13.76 15.06 2.90
C ARG A 39 -14.14 14.89 4.37
N MET A 40 -13.17 14.91 5.27
CA MET A 40 -13.48 14.84 6.71
C MET A 40 -14.28 16.05 7.20
N LEU A 41 -14.05 17.23 6.62
CA LEU A 41 -14.87 18.42 6.89
C LEU A 41 -16.26 18.35 6.25
N SER A 42 -16.43 17.72 5.08
CA SER A 42 -17.78 17.54 4.49
C SER A 42 -18.60 16.52 5.26
N ASP A 43 -17.98 15.43 5.71
CA ASP A 43 -18.66 14.36 6.45
C ASP A 43 -19.09 14.85 7.87
N GLU A 44 -18.35 15.77 8.50
CA GLU A 44 -18.80 16.43 9.75
C GLU A 44 -20.00 17.36 9.51
N GLN A 45 -20.05 18.08 8.39
CA GLN A 45 -21.17 18.98 8.06
C GLN A 45 -22.45 18.23 7.67
N GLU A 46 -22.33 17.10 6.97
CA GLU A 46 -23.47 16.25 6.59
C GLU A 46 -24.10 15.58 7.83
N MET A 47 -23.28 15.18 8.80
CA MET A 47 -23.74 14.58 10.06
C MET A 47 -24.41 15.60 10.99
N ASP A 48 -24.00 16.87 10.94
CA ASP A 48 -24.66 17.97 11.68
C ASP A 48 -26.01 18.37 11.02
N GLU A 49 -26.12 18.36 9.69
CA GLU A 49 -27.39 18.62 8.97
C GLU A 49 -28.42 17.50 9.20
N GLU A 50 -28.00 16.24 9.21
CA GLU A 50 -28.86 15.08 9.48
C GLU A 50 -29.38 15.07 10.93
N LEU A 51 -28.58 15.58 11.88
CA LEU A 51 -28.99 15.76 13.28
C LEU A 51 -30.05 16.87 13.42
N ILE A 52 -29.90 17.97 12.66
CA ILE A 52 -30.86 19.09 12.64
C ILE A 52 -32.20 18.65 12.03
N GLU A 53 -32.18 17.89 10.92
CA GLU A 53 -33.41 17.35 10.30
C GLU A 53 -34.14 16.38 11.26
N SER A 54 -33.39 15.56 12.00
CA SER A 54 -33.98 14.64 12.99
C SER A 54 -34.60 15.35 14.20
N ASP A 55 -34.01 16.46 14.63
CA ASP A 55 -34.54 17.26 15.75
C ASP A 55 -35.77 18.09 15.32
N GLU A 56 -35.86 18.54 14.07
CA GLU A 56 -37.05 19.20 13.52
C GLU A 56 -38.25 18.23 13.39
N GLU A 57 -38.05 17.00 12.92
CA GLU A 57 -39.10 15.95 12.90
C GLU A 57 -39.61 15.59 14.31
N LEU A 58 -38.72 15.60 15.31
CA LEU A 58 -39.08 15.32 16.70
C LEU A 58 -39.97 16.44 17.30
N ILE A 59 -39.71 17.70 16.93
CA ILE A 59 -40.49 18.87 17.38
C ILE A 59 -41.89 18.87 16.75
N GLU A 60 -42.03 18.56 15.46
CA GLU A 60 -43.34 18.43 14.79
C GLU A 60 -44.20 17.32 15.41
N THR A 61 -43.57 16.24 15.89
CA THR A 61 -44.29 15.13 16.55
C THR A 61 -44.81 15.54 17.94
N ILE A 62 -44.03 16.31 18.70
CA ILE A 62 -44.39 16.75 20.07
C ILE A 62 -45.50 17.82 20.06
N GLU A 63 -45.60 18.66 19.03
CA GLU A 63 -46.65 19.69 18.93
C GLU A 63 -48.03 19.14 18.49
N SER A 64 -48.13 17.85 18.14
CA SER A 64 -49.37 17.23 17.66
C SER A 64 -50.21 16.52 18.73
N ASP A 65 -49.69 16.35 19.95
CA ASP A 65 -50.34 15.62 21.05
C ASP A 65 -50.64 16.53 22.27
N GLU A 66 -51.57 17.48 22.12
CA GLU A 66 -52.29 18.05 23.28
C GLU A 66 -53.80 18.03 23.03
N GLU A 67 -54.48 16.94 23.41
CA GLU A 67 -55.93 16.93 23.74
C GLU A 67 -56.19 15.94 24.92
N PRO A 68 -57.23 16.18 25.74
CA PRO A 68 -57.18 15.93 27.18
C PRO A 68 -57.75 14.58 27.67
N ILE A 69 -57.36 14.29 28.91
CA ILE A 69 -57.71 13.15 29.77
C ILE A 69 -59.23 12.98 29.95
N GLU A 70 -59.75 11.78 29.67
CA GLU A 70 -60.84 11.17 30.46
C GLU A 70 -60.65 9.64 30.57
N SER A 71 -61.02 9.14 31.75
CA SER A 71 -60.80 7.81 32.30
C SER A 71 -61.88 6.81 31.88
N ASP A 72 -61.50 5.55 31.59
CA ASP A 72 -61.92 4.35 32.35
C ASP A 72 -61.72 3.03 31.57
N VAL A 73 -60.90 2.15 32.18
CA VAL A 73 -60.99 0.68 32.36
C VAL A 73 -61.25 -0.26 31.14
N GLU A 74 -60.24 -1.06 30.75
CA GLU A 74 -60.16 -2.55 30.85
C GLU A 74 -59.05 -3.15 29.93
N GLU A 75 -58.19 -4.00 30.51
CA GLU A 75 -57.28 -4.96 29.84
C GLU A 75 -58.00 -6.33 29.69
N PRO A 76 -57.42 -7.40 29.08
CA PRO A 76 -56.52 -7.50 27.92
C PRO A 76 -56.92 -8.68 26.98
N VAL A 77 -56.49 -8.72 25.71
CA VAL A 77 -56.32 -10.00 24.98
C VAL A 77 -55.15 -9.93 24.00
N ALA A 78 -54.32 -10.96 24.04
CA ALA A 78 -53.13 -11.19 23.24
C ALA A 78 -53.44 -11.58 21.79
N GLU A 79 -52.76 -10.96 20.84
CA GLU A 79 -52.50 -11.54 19.51
C GLU A 79 -51.03 -11.31 19.14
N GLN A 80 -50.38 -12.41 18.77
CA GLN A 80 -49.00 -12.44 18.29
C GLN A 80 -49.01 -12.02 16.81
N GLU A 81 -48.36 -10.90 16.48
CA GLU A 81 -48.05 -10.56 15.09
C GLU A 81 -46.56 -10.72 14.82
N SER A 82 -46.27 -11.58 13.84
CA SER A 82 -44.99 -11.80 13.21
C SER A 82 -44.61 -10.58 12.39
N HIS A 83 -43.65 -9.79 12.88
CA HIS A 83 -42.98 -8.80 12.05
C HIS A 83 -41.82 -9.46 11.29
N ASP A 84 -42.11 -9.80 10.04
CA ASP A 84 -41.11 -9.99 9.00
C ASP A 84 -40.36 -8.66 8.80
N ASN A 85 -39.20 -8.51 9.43
CA ASN A 85 -38.34 -7.37 9.16
C ASN A 85 -37.65 -7.56 7.81
N GLU A 86 -38.24 -6.88 6.83
CA GLU A 86 -37.72 -6.57 5.52
C GLU A 86 -36.22 -6.31 5.53
N SER A 87 -35.55 -7.03 4.65
CA SER A 87 -34.18 -6.78 4.24
C SER A 87 -34.16 -5.50 3.41
N GLN A 88 -33.95 -4.37 4.06
CA GLN A 88 -33.71 -3.09 3.38
C GLN A 88 -32.22 -2.73 3.41
N GLY A 89 -31.63 -2.70 2.21
CA GLY A 89 -30.60 -1.72 1.87
C GLY A 89 -29.14 -2.02 2.24
N ALA A 90 -28.58 -3.16 1.80
CA ALA A 90 -27.13 -3.19 1.59
C ALA A 90 -26.82 -2.31 0.36
N CYS A 91 -26.58 -1.02 0.58
CA CYS A 91 -26.10 -0.10 -0.44
C CYS A 91 -24.73 -0.59 -0.91
N GLU A 92 -24.70 -1.35 -2.00
CA GLU A 92 -23.49 -1.78 -2.69
C GLU A 92 -22.89 -0.57 -3.42
N TRP A 93 -22.36 0.39 -2.67
CA TRP A 93 -21.44 1.38 -3.20
C TRP A 93 -20.16 0.63 -3.58
N SER A 94 -20.05 0.21 -4.84
CA SER A 94 -18.79 -0.28 -5.38
C SER A 94 -17.82 0.92 -5.47
N ILE A 95 -17.19 1.26 -4.34
CA ILE A 95 -16.14 2.29 -4.29
C ILE A 95 -14.98 1.76 -5.14
N SER A 96 -14.93 2.17 -6.39
CA SER A 96 -13.80 1.90 -7.29
C SER A 96 -12.76 3.00 -7.11
N LEU A 97 -11.55 2.61 -6.72
CA LEU A 97 -10.42 3.53 -6.61
C LEU A 97 -9.87 3.86 -8.01
N SER A 98 -9.38 5.08 -8.23
CA SER A 98 -8.73 5.44 -9.50
C SER A 98 -7.41 4.68 -9.69
N LEU A 99 -6.93 4.53 -10.93
CA LEU A 99 -5.66 3.83 -11.18
C LEU A 99 -4.48 4.55 -10.53
N GLU A 100 -4.52 5.88 -10.51
CA GLU A 100 -3.53 6.75 -9.87
C GLU A 100 -3.51 6.52 -8.36
N ASP A 101 -4.67 6.46 -7.72
CA ASP A 101 -4.79 6.21 -6.29
C ASP A 101 -4.42 4.76 -5.93
N GLU A 102 -4.75 3.77 -6.77
CA GLU A 102 -4.30 2.38 -6.59
C GLU A 102 -2.78 2.27 -6.64
N LEU A 103 -2.14 2.95 -7.60
CA LEU A 103 -0.68 3.02 -7.71
C LEU A 103 -0.09 3.74 -6.51
N LEU A 104 -0.65 4.88 -6.11
CA LEU A 104 -0.20 5.66 -4.96
C LEU A 104 -0.27 4.84 -3.68
N LEU A 105 -1.37 4.13 -3.44
CA LEU A 105 -1.55 3.22 -2.31
C LEU A 105 -0.41 2.19 -2.27
N THR A 106 -0.09 1.60 -3.42
CA THR A 106 0.98 0.62 -3.55
C THR A 106 2.36 1.22 -3.27
N LEU A 107 2.65 2.41 -3.82
CA LEU A 107 3.91 3.10 -3.58
C LEU A 107 4.07 3.54 -2.13
N CYS A 108 2.99 3.99 -1.46
CA CYS A 108 2.99 4.28 -0.03
C CYS A 108 3.34 3.02 0.78
N CYS A 109 2.72 1.89 0.46
CA CYS A 109 3.02 0.61 1.11
C CYS A 109 4.50 0.25 0.96
N LEU A 110 5.06 0.32 -0.24
CA LEU A 110 6.44 -0.05 -0.52
C LEU A 110 7.47 0.92 0.09
N ARG A 111 7.16 2.23 0.09
CA ARG A 111 8.09 3.27 0.54
C ARG A 111 8.13 3.42 2.07
N LEU A 112 6.98 3.26 2.71
CA LEU A 112 6.78 3.54 4.14
C LEU A 112 6.56 2.27 4.98
N GLY A 113 6.24 1.12 4.36
CA GLY A 113 5.97 -0.12 5.09
C GLY A 113 4.68 -0.07 5.92
N LEU A 114 3.67 0.68 5.46
CA LEU A 114 2.39 0.80 6.17
C LEU A 114 1.62 -0.52 6.17
N ARG A 115 0.85 -0.73 7.24
CA ARG A 115 -0.05 -1.87 7.34
C ARG A 115 -1.25 -1.70 6.39
N ILE A 116 -1.80 -2.83 5.93
CA ILE A 116 -2.99 -2.84 5.07
C ILE A 116 -4.16 -2.10 5.73
N GLU A 117 -4.32 -2.23 7.05
CA GLU A 117 -5.39 -1.56 7.79
C GLU A 117 -5.26 -0.03 7.75
N ASP A 118 -4.03 0.50 7.85
CA ASP A 118 -3.79 1.95 7.77
C ASP A 118 -4.03 2.47 6.34
N LEU A 119 -3.60 1.72 5.33
CA LEU A 119 -3.89 2.06 3.93
C LEU A 119 -5.39 2.05 3.64
N ALA A 120 -6.14 1.09 4.18
CA ALA A 120 -7.58 1.01 4.04
C ALA A 120 -8.27 2.28 4.57
N VAL A 121 -7.89 2.73 5.77
CA VAL A 121 -8.40 3.96 6.38
C VAL A 121 -8.02 5.20 5.56
N ARG A 122 -6.78 5.28 5.06
CA ARG A 122 -6.31 6.46 4.30
C ARG A 122 -7.01 6.64 2.96
N PHE A 123 -7.36 5.54 2.31
CA PHE A 123 -7.98 5.54 0.98
C PHE A 123 -9.50 5.32 1.02
N PHE A 124 -10.10 5.27 2.22
CA PHE A 124 -11.53 5.07 2.43
C PHE A 124 -12.06 3.81 1.73
N ILE A 125 -11.33 2.70 1.87
CA ILE A 125 -11.66 1.41 1.29
C ILE A 125 -11.58 0.30 2.34
N SER A 126 -12.15 -0.87 2.04
CA SER A 126 -11.98 -2.03 2.91
C SER A 126 -10.54 -2.57 2.86
N SER A 127 -10.07 -3.16 3.97
CA SER A 127 -8.75 -3.83 4.03
C SER A 127 -8.61 -4.94 3.01
N THR A 128 -9.70 -5.65 2.72
CA THR A 128 -9.75 -6.67 1.67
C THR A 128 -9.51 -6.07 0.29
N PHE A 129 -10.10 -4.90 0.00
CA PHE A 129 -9.90 -4.24 -1.28
C PHE A 129 -8.47 -3.68 -1.42
N ALA A 130 -7.95 -3.04 -0.38
CA ALA A 130 -6.55 -2.59 -0.32
C ALA A 130 -5.56 -3.75 -0.56
N SER A 131 -5.78 -4.90 0.07
CA SER A 131 -4.96 -6.10 -0.14
C SER A 131 -4.99 -6.59 -1.60
N ARG A 132 -6.17 -6.58 -2.24
CA ARG A 132 -6.31 -6.96 -3.65
C ARG A 132 -5.57 -5.99 -4.58
N ILE A 133 -5.68 -4.68 -4.32
CA ILE A 133 -4.96 -3.63 -5.05
C ILE A 133 -3.46 -3.86 -4.93
N LEU A 134 -2.94 -4.04 -3.71
CA LEU A 134 -1.51 -4.27 -3.47
C LEU A 134 -0.98 -5.47 -4.25
N ASN A 135 -1.64 -6.63 -4.17
CA ASN A 135 -1.19 -7.83 -4.89
C ASN A 135 -1.19 -7.60 -6.41
N LYS A 136 -2.28 -7.04 -6.96
CA LYS A 136 -2.39 -6.71 -8.39
C LYS A 136 -1.26 -5.80 -8.85
N TRP A 137 -1.00 -4.71 -8.13
CA TRP A 137 0.00 -3.73 -8.53
C TRP A 137 1.43 -4.20 -8.31
N ILE A 138 1.71 -5.04 -7.30
CA ILE A 138 3.03 -5.67 -7.15
C ILE A 138 3.36 -6.51 -8.39
N ASP A 139 2.42 -7.33 -8.89
CA ASP A 139 2.62 -8.13 -10.10
C ASP A 139 2.83 -7.26 -11.35
N LEU A 140 2.02 -6.20 -11.51
CA LEU A 140 2.16 -5.24 -12.61
C LEU A 140 3.50 -4.51 -12.57
N LEU A 141 3.88 -3.98 -11.40
CA LEU A 141 5.15 -3.32 -11.20
C LEU A 141 6.30 -4.26 -11.53
N TYR A 142 6.26 -5.51 -11.07
CA TYR A 142 7.30 -6.50 -11.41
C TYR A 142 7.46 -6.66 -12.93
N VAL A 143 6.37 -6.82 -13.68
CA VAL A 143 6.43 -6.93 -15.15
C VAL A 143 7.04 -5.68 -15.79
N HIS A 144 6.68 -4.50 -15.29
CA HIS A 144 7.13 -3.22 -15.85
C HIS A 144 8.52 -2.78 -15.39
N VAL A 145 9.04 -3.23 -14.24
CA VAL A 145 10.34 -2.76 -13.71
C VAL A 145 11.44 -3.81 -13.78
N LYS A 146 11.13 -5.10 -13.98
CA LYS A 146 12.15 -6.16 -14.02
C LYS A 146 13.25 -5.93 -15.05
N PHE A 147 12.95 -5.24 -16.14
CA PHE A 147 13.94 -4.96 -17.19
C PHE A 147 15.05 -4.01 -16.72
N LEU A 148 14.88 -3.29 -15.60
CA LEU A 148 15.88 -2.42 -15.01
C LEU A 148 17.04 -3.20 -14.36
N ILE A 149 16.80 -4.45 -13.95
CA ILE A 149 17.82 -5.31 -13.35
C ILE A 149 18.56 -6.02 -14.49
N LYS A 150 19.76 -5.53 -14.82
CA LYS A 150 20.59 -6.08 -15.89
C LYS A 150 22.01 -6.33 -15.42
N TRP A 151 22.58 -7.43 -15.89
CA TRP A 151 24.00 -7.67 -15.74
C TRP A 151 24.80 -6.62 -16.52
N PRO A 152 25.74 -5.89 -15.88
CA PRO A 152 26.51 -4.86 -16.57
C PRO A 152 27.55 -5.48 -17.51
N SER A 153 27.92 -4.75 -18.56
CA SER A 153 29.13 -5.08 -19.32
C SER A 153 30.37 -4.69 -18.54
N HIS A 154 31.49 -5.35 -18.83
CA HIS A 154 32.76 -5.03 -18.20
C HIS A 154 33.18 -3.58 -18.48
N GLU A 155 32.99 -3.08 -19.71
CA GLU A 155 33.30 -1.70 -20.07
C GLU A 155 32.48 -0.70 -19.27
N LEU A 156 31.17 -0.95 -19.10
CA LEU A 156 30.28 -0.08 -18.33
C LEU A 156 30.70 0.00 -16.86
N CYS A 157 31.06 -1.15 -16.27
CA CYS A 157 31.62 -1.18 -14.92
C CYS A 157 32.91 -0.37 -14.83
N GLN A 158 33.86 -0.56 -15.75
CA GLN A 158 35.15 0.14 -15.72
C GLN A 158 35.04 1.66 -15.88
N GLN A 159 34.05 2.12 -16.65
CA GLN A 159 33.79 3.53 -16.91
C GLN A 159 33.13 4.22 -15.71
N ASN A 160 32.15 3.56 -15.07
CA ASN A 160 31.35 4.18 -14.02
C ASN A 160 31.82 3.85 -12.59
N MET A 161 32.77 2.91 -12.43
CA MET A 161 33.25 2.51 -11.12
C MET A 161 33.96 3.69 -10.40
N PRO A 162 33.60 3.97 -9.14
CA PRO A 162 34.30 4.97 -8.32
C PRO A 162 35.81 4.67 -8.22
N MET A 163 36.64 5.72 -8.27
CA MET A 163 38.10 5.56 -8.24
C MET A 163 38.60 4.73 -7.04
N VAL A 164 38.03 4.95 -5.85
CA VAL A 164 38.38 4.18 -4.64
C VAL A 164 38.19 2.67 -4.83
N ILE A 165 37.10 2.25 -5.46
CA ILE A 165 36.86 0.83 -5.73
C ILE A 165 37.79 0.33 -6.85
N LYS A 166 38.05 1.16 -7.86
CA LYS A 166 38.94 0.82 -8.97
C LYS A 166 40.38 0.61 -8.54
N GLU A 167 40.86 1.36 -7.55
CA GLU A 167 42.21 1.21 -6.98
C GLU A 167 42.35 -0.08 -6.18
N ILE A 168 41.33 -0.45 -5.38
CA ILE A 168 41.38 -1.62 -4.50
C ILE A 168 41.00 -2.91 -5.25
N TYR A 169 39.99 -2.83 -6.12
CA TYR A 169 39.37 -3.93 -6.84
C TYR A 169 39.17 -3.60 -8.33
N PRO A 170 40.27 -3.47 -9.11
CA PRO A 170 40.22 -3.02 -10.50
C PRO A 170 39.41 -3.93 -11.43
N LEU A 171 39.16 -5.19 -11.06
CA LEU A 171 38.40 -6.16 -11.86
C LEU A 171 36.99 -6.41 -11.31
N CYS A 172 36.54 -5.61 -10.34
CA CYS A 172 35.23 -5.79 -9.74
C CYS A 172 34.13 -5.51 -10.77
N ILE A 173 33.23 -6.47 -10.99
CA ILE A 173 32.06 -6.29 -11.87
C ILE A 173 30.76 -6.28 -11.09
N SER A 174 30.77 -6.89 -9.90
CA SER A 174 29.62 -6.95 -9.02
C SER A 174 30.05 -7.26 -7.59
N ILE A 175 29.31 -6.68 -6.65
CA ILE A 175 29.34 -6.96 -5.22
C ILE A 175 28.07 -7.77 -4.93
N ILE A 176 28.22 -8.93 -4.30
CA ILE A 176 27.11 -9.84 -4.00
C ILE A 176 26.93 -9.89 -2.49
N ASP A 177 25.69 -9.76 -2.04
CA ASP A 177 25.32 -9.92 -0.64
C ASP A 177 24.06 -10.76 -0.50
N CYS A 178 24.04 -11.61 0.54
CA CYS A 178 22.89 -12.41 0.92
C CYS A 178 22.10 -11.67 2.00
N SER A 179 20.85 -11.34 1.69
CA SER A 179 19.90 -10.70 2.59
C SER A 179 18.85 -11.70 3.09
N GLU A 180 18.40 -11.49 4.32
CA GLU A 180 17.33 -12.25 4.95
C GLU A 180 16.29 -11.28 5.50
N ILE A 181 15.04 -11.40 5.03
CA ILE A 181 13.93 -10.57 5.47
C ILE A 181 12.94 -11.39 6.29
N PHE A 182 12.31 -10.73 7.26
CA PHE A 182 11.17 -11.31 7.97
C PHE A 182 9.95 -11.38 7.07
N ILE A 183 9.20 -12.47 7.21
CA ILE A 183 7.92 -12.64 6.53
C ILE A 183 6.84 -13.00 7.55
N GLU A 184 5.60 -12.72 7.20
CA GLU A 184 4.46 -13.21 7.96
C GLU A 184 4.45 -14.74 8.01
N MET A 185 3.96 -15.29 9.12
CA MET A 185 3.89 -16.73 9.32
C MET A 185 3.00 -17.37 8.24
N PRO A 186 3.54 -18.27 7.39
CA PRO A 186 2.73 -18.93 6.39
C PRO A 186 1.61 -19.76 7.02
N LYS A 187 0.43 -19.73 6.38
CA LYS A 187 -0.73 -20.54 6.79
C LYS A 187 -0.47 -22.04 6.59
N LYS A 188 0.21 -22.41 5.51
CA LYS A 188 0.58 -23.81 5.20
C LYS A 188 1.73 -24.26 6.10
N TYR A 189 1.56 -25.39 6.79
CA TYR A 189 2.56 -25.94 7.70
C TYR A 189 3.91 -26.21 7.01
N ASP A 190 3.89 -26.87 5.84
CA ASP A 190 5.11 -27.14 5.07
C ASP A 190 5.88 -25.87 4.71
N ALA A 191 5.18 -24.83 4.24
CA ALA A 191 5.79 -23.54 3.94
C ALA A 191 6.36 -22.88 5.20
N ARG A 192 5.65 -22.95 6.33
CA ARG A 192 6.13 -22.44 7.62
C ARG A 192 7.40 -23.15 8.08
N CYS A 193 7.48 -24.47 7.95
CA CYS A 193 8.68 -25.22 8.29
C CYS A 193 9.87 -24.84 7.41
N LYS A 194 9.64 -24.64 6.10
CA LYS A 194 10.68 -24.24 5.13
C LYS A 194 11.18 -22.82 5.32
N THR A 195 10.32 -21.90 5.76
CA THR A 195 10.70 -20.51 5.96
C THR A 195 11.19 -20.20 7.37
N TYR A 196 11.04 -21.11 8.34
CA TYR A 196 11.51 -20.86 9.71
C TYR A 196 13.04 -20.88 9.79
N SER A 197 13.62 -19.73 10.12
CA SER A 197 15.04 -19.56 10.38
C SER A 197 15.32 -19.76 11.86
N ASN A 198 16.08 -20.80 12.18
CA ASN A 198 16.50 -21.08 13.56
C ASN A 198 17.39 -19.97 14.12
N TYR A 199 18.17 -19.29 13.25
CA TYR A 199 19.05 -18.21 13.66
C TYR A 199 18.27 -16.96 14.08
N LYS A 200 17.20 -16.64 13.34
CA LYS A 200 16.35 -15.46 13.59
C LYS A 200 15.16 -15.76 14.50
N SER A 201 14.94 -17.03 14.85
CA SER A 201 13.75 -17.50 15.58
C SER A 201 12.44 -17.00 14.97
N HIS A 202 12.38 -16.87 13.65
CA HIS A 202 11.21 -16.34 12.94
C HIS A 202 11.12 -16.90 11.51
N ASN A 203 9.96 -16.72 10.87
CA ASN A 203 9.80 -17.03 9.46
C ASN A 203 10.48 -15.95 8.64
N THR A 204 11.38 -16.36 7.75
CA THR A 204 12.16 -15.46 6.90
C THR A 204 12.23 -15.98 5.47
N ALA A 205 12.53 -15.06 4.56
CA ALA A 205 12.92 -15.35 3.20
C ALA A 205 14.35 -14.87 2.98
N LYS A 206 15.17 -15.71 2.35
CA LYS A 206 16.55 -15.42 1.97
C LYS A 206 16.61 -15.15 0.48
N PHE A 207 17.45 -14.20 0.09
CA PHE A 207 17.78 -13.92 -1.30
C PHE A 207 19.14 -13.25 -1.34
N PHE A 208 19.84 -13.34 -2.46
CA PHE A 208 21.02 -12.53 -2.70
C PHE A 208 20.75 -11.50 -3.78
N VAL A 209 21.31 -10.32 -3.56
CA VAL A 209 21.32 -9.23 -4.52
C VAL A 209 22.76 -9.02 -4.96
N SER A 210 22.90 -8.76 -6.24
CA SER A 210 24.13 -8.35 -6.88
C SER A 210 23.97 -6.88 -7.26
N ILE A 211 24.91 -6.07 -6.80
CA ILE A 211 24.98 -4.64 -7.07
C ILE A 211 26.24 -4.40 -7.89
N THR A 212 26.19 -3.47 -8.85
CA THR A 212 27.36 -3.03 -9.56
C THR A 212 28.26 -2.19 -8.65
N PRO A 213 29.56 -2.07 -8.96
CA PRO A 213 30.47 -1.20 -8.20
C PRO A 213 30.07 0.28 -8.19
N PHE A 214 29.19 0.69 -9.12
CA PHE A 214 28.65 2.04 -9.23
C PHE A 214 27.23 2.18 -8.65
N GLY A 215 26.74 1.17 -7.91
CA GLY A 215 25.57 1.28 -7.05
C GLY A 215 24.22 0.91 -7.67
N THR A 216 24.19 0.31 -8.86
CA THR A 216 22.93 -0.14 -9.49
C THR A 216 22.68 -1.62 -9.24
N ASN A 217 21.42 -2.03 -9.07
CA ASN A 217 21.08 -3.45 -8.95
C ASN A 217 21.33 -4.18 -10.28
N SER A 218 22.18 -5.20 -10.28
CA SER A 218 22.54 -5.97 -11.48
C SER A 218 21.88 -7.32 -11.56
N PHE A 219 21.58 -7.95 -10.42
CA PHE A 219 20.89 -9.24 -10.40
C PHE A 219 20.15 -9.46 -9.08
N LEU A 220 19.00 -10.13 -9.17
CA LEU A 220 18.20 -10.60 -8.05
C LEU A 220 17.89 -12.08 -8.28
N CYS A 221 18.20 -12.92 -7.30
CA CYS A 221 17.91 -14.35 -7.38
C CYS A 221 16.45 -14.66 -7.03
N GLN A 222 16.05 -15.92 -7.22
CA GLN A 222 14.80 -16.42 -6.65
C GLN A 222 14.92 -16.50 -5.12
N CYS A 223 13.87 -16.16 -4.39
CA CYS A 223 13.88 -16.27 -2.92
C CYS A 223 13.86 -17.73 -2.45
N TRP A 224 14.56 -17.98 -1.35
CA TRP A 224 14.57 -19.25 -0.62
C TRP A 224 13.97 -19.08 0.77
N GLY A 225 13.50 -20.19 1.37
CA GLY A 225 13.04 -20.16 2.76
C GLY A 225 14.19 -20.00 3.75
N GLY A 226 13.93 -19.33 4.86
CA GLY A 226 14.89 -19.08 5.95
C GLY A 226 15.61 -20.30 6.51
N ARG A 227 15.05 -21.50 6.34
CA ARG A 227 15.67 -22.75 6.80
C ARG A 227 16.90 -23.16 5.97
N VAL A 228 17.02 -22.67 4.74
CA VAL A 228 18.14 -23.01 3.85
C VAL A 228 19.44 -22.49 4.46
N SER A 229 20.45 -23.37 4.52
CA SER A 229 21.78 -23.01 5.04
C SER A 229 22.56 -22.22 4.00
N ASP A 230 23.34 -21.26 4.45
CA ASP A 230 24.28 -20.51 3.60
C ASP A 230 25.59 -21.29 3.34
N LYS A 231 25.63 -22.57 3.74
CA LYS A 231 26.78 -23.47 3.53
C LYS A 231 26.66 -24.16 2.18
N ASN A 232 27.68 -23.94 1.35
CA ASN A 232 27.96 -24.68 0.13
C ASN A 232 28.17 -26.18 0.39
#